data_AF-A0AAR2J2Y8-F1
#
_entry.id   AF-A0AAR2J2Y8-F1
#
_cell.length_a   1.000
_cell.length_b   1.000
_cell.length_c   1.000
_cell.angle_alpha   90.00
_cell.angle_beta   90.00
_cell.angle_gamma   90.00
#
_symmetry.space_group_name_H-M   'P 1'
#
loop_
_entity.id
_entity.type
_entity.pdbx_description
1 polymer ?
#
loop_
_entity_poly.entity_id
_entity_poly.type
_entity_poly.pdbx_seq_one_letter_code
_entity_poly.pdbx_strand_id
1 'polypeptide(L)'
;MSVFMDLNIIAIADKAKLQSTIETAAHLGYSTVAINYVVEGQQKKQLIPKPQPVAELFEKFPIVQGKSRPIKVLNRLTVVVTDASHFRLANAYKDFDILAVFPKTEKLFHAACMTYDVDIICIAATEKQPFHCKRSPVNGNVIVASGAEAPLEMRGPYDIANLGLVFGLSEGDAKAAVSTNCRSVVLHGETRATALGIIHTMKRPQPPSEQPEEETPAAKKAKTETD
;
A
#
# COMPACT_ATOMS: atom_id res chain seq x y z
N MET A 1 -16.81 -5.92 7.04
CA MET A 1 -16.07 -6.84 6.14
C MET A 1 -14.61 -6.40 6.11
N SER A 2 -13.64 -7.28 6.37
CA SER A 2 -12.22 -6.91 6.38
C SER A 2 -11.75 -6.49 4.98
N VAL A 3 -10.86 -5.50 4.93
CA VAL A 3 -10.23 -5.04 3.69
C VAL A 3 -8.85 -5.68 3.63
N PHE A 4 -8.65 -6.59 2.69
CA PHE A 4 -7.36 -7.23 2.46
C PHE A 4 -6.54 -6.41 1.48
N MET A 5 -5.24 -6.33 1.73
CA MET A 5 -4.30 -5.54 0.94
C MET A 5 -3.04 -6.34 0.67
N ASP A 6 -2.43 -6.14 -0.48
CA ASP A 6 -1.08 -6.62 -0.77
C ASP A 6 -0.17 -5.43 -1.10
N LEU A 7 0.82 -5.18 -0.25
CA LEU A 7 1.67 -4.00 -0.37
C LEU A 7 2.99 -4.27 -1.10
N ASN A 8 3.13 -5.40 -1.80
CA ASN A 8 4.39 -5.75 -2.47
C ASN A 8 4.20 -6.53 -3.79
N ILE A 9 3.76 -5.88 -4.85
CA ILE A 9 3.86 -6.42 -6.21
C ILE A 9 5.09 -5.79 -6.88
N ILE A 10 6.03 -6.58 -7.38
CA ILE A 10 7.26 -6.04 -7.96
C ILE A 10 6.96 -5.30 -9.27
N ALA A 11 7.53 -4.10 -9.45
CA ALA A 11 7.40 -3.34 -10.68
C ALA A 11 8.12 -4.05 -11.84
N ILE A 12 7.42 -4.28 -12.94
CA ILE A 12 7.93 -4.96 -14.14
C ILE A 12 7.79 -4.02 -15.33
N ALA A 13 8.79 -4.03 -16.22
CA ALA A 13 8.78 -3.20 -17.44
C ALA A 13 7.65 -3.58 -18.41
N ASP A 14 7.27 -4.86 -18.44
CA ASP A 14 6.13 -5.37 -19.19
C ASP A 14 4.81 -4.99 -18.52
N LYS A 15 4.13 -4.02 -19.13
CA LYS A 15 2.81 -3.53 -18.72
C LYS A 15 1.74 -4.61 -18.75
N ALA A 16 1.74 -5.52 -19.74
CA ALA A 16 0.69 -6.54 -19.88
C ALA A 16 0.77 -7.55 -18.73
N LYS A 17 1.99 -7.96 -18.37
CA LYS A 17 2.22 -8.85 -17.23
C LYS A 17 1.80 -8.18 -15.92
N LEU A 18 2.17 -6.91 -15.71
CA LEU A 18 1.79 -6.15 -14.52
C LEU A 18 0.26 -6.00 -14.41
N GLN A 19 -0.42 -5.70 -15.51
CA GLN A 19 -1.89 -5.63 -15.55
C GLN A 19 -2.52 -6.97 -15.17
N SER A 20 -2.05 -8.07 -15.76
CA SER A 20 -2.54 -9.42 -15.44
C SER A 20 -2.35 -9.79 -13.96
N THR A 21 -1.24 -9.38 -13.34
CA THR A 21 -1.01 -9.59 -11.91
C THR A 21 -2.02 -8.80 -11.05
N ILE A 22 -2.31 -7.55 -11.43
CA ILE A 22 -3.28 -6.70 -10.72
C ILE A 22 -4.72 -7.23 -10.88
N GLU A 23 -5.08 -7.70 -12.07
CA GLU A 23 -6.37 -8.36 -12.32
C GLU A 23 -6.53 -9.63 -11.47
N THR A 24 -5.48 -10.43 -11.39
CA THR A 24 -5.44 -11.63 -10.55
C THR A 24 -5.60 -11.27 -9.08
N ALA A 25 -4.95 -10.19 -8.62
CA ALA A 25 -5.12 -9.69 -7.26
C ALA A 25 -6.58 -9.27 -6.98
N ALA A 26 -7.23 -8.60 -7.93
CA ALA A 26 -8.65 -8.23 -7.80
C ALA A 26 -9.56 -9.48 -7.74
N HIS A 27 -9.25 -10.51 -8.52
CA HIS A 27 -9.97 -11.79 -8.51
C HIS A 27 -9.81 -12.53 -7.16
N LEU A 28 -8.61 -12.52 -6.58
CA LEU A 28 -8.33 -13.11 -5.27
C LEU A 28 -8.99 -12.35 -4.10
N GLY A 29 -9.53 -11.15 -4.35
CA GLY A 29 -10.25 -10.35 -3.35
C GLY A 29 -9.42 -9.26 -2.67
N TYR A 30 -8.23 -8.93 -3.20
CA TYR A 30 -7.44 -7.80 -2.71
C TYR A 30 -8.09 -6.48 -3.09
N SER A 31 -8.27 -5.60 -2.10
CA SER A 31 -8.93 -4.31 -2.30
C SER A 31 -7.94 -3.19 -2.63
N THR A 32 -6.73 -3.30 -2.12
CA THR A 32 -5.63 -2.36 -2.36
C THR A 32 -4.38 -3.15 -2.69
N VAL A 33 -3.66 -2.73 -3.72
CA VAL A 33 -2.35 -3.27 -4.09
C VAL A 33 -1.31 -2.16 -4.20
N ALA A 34 -0.05 -2.45 -3.86
CA ALA A 34 1.05 -1.50 -4.06
C ALA A 34 2.10 -2.06 -5.02
N ILE A 35 2.47 -1.26 -6.02
CA ILE A 35 3.55 -1.54 -6.96
C ILE A 35 4.86 -1.09 -6.31
N ASN A 36 5.75 -2.04 -6.08
CA ASN A 36 7.02 -1.83 -5.41
C ASN A 36 8.16 -1.63 -6.41
N TYR A 37 8.79 -0.46 -6.34
CA TYR A 37 10.01 -0.12 -7.08
C TYR A 37 11.19 -0.34 -6.15
N VAL A 38 12.10 -1.25 -6.51
CA VAL A 38 13.28 -1.58 -5.70
C VAL A 38 14.48 -0.79 -6.21
N VAL A 39 15.14 -0.05 -5.32
CA VAL A 39 16.36 0.71 -5.63
C VAL A 39 17.51 0.20 -4.79
N GLU A 40 18.56 -0.26 -5.44
CA GLU A 40 19.80 -0.64 -4.80
C GLU A 40 20.74 0.57 -4.68
N GLY A 41 21.25 0.81 -3.48
CA GLY A 41 22.21 1.88 -3.26
C GLY A 41 23.55 1.58 -3.93
N GLN A 42 23.77 2.09 -5.14
CA GLN A 42 25.08 2.14 -5.78
C GLN A 42 25.75 3.52 -5.64
N GLN A 43 27.08 3.52 -5.59
CA GLN A 43 27.94 4.63 -5.16
C GLN A 43 27.94 5.90 -6.03
N LYS A 44 27.21 5.94 -7.16
CA LYS A 44 27.11 7.12 -8.04
C LYS A 44 25.65 7.41 -8.34
N LYS A 45 25.17 8.59 -7.91
CA LYS A 45 23.80 9.15 -8.10
C LYS A 45 22.71 8.07 -8.19
N GLN A 46 22.09 7.74 -7.06
CA GLN A 46 20.86 6.95 -7.05
C GLN A 46 19.82 7.62 -7.95
N LEU A 47 19.57 7.02 -9.12
CA LEU A 47 18.51 7.45 -10.01
C LEU A 47 17.21 6.83 -9.48
N ILE A 48 16.51 7.57 -8.63
CA ILE A 48 15.20 7.14 -8.14
C ILE A 48 14.25 7.13 -9.35
N PRO A 49 13.62 5.99 -9.67
CA PRO A 49 12.67 5.93 -10.78
C PRO A 49 11.49 6.84 -10.47
N LYS A 50 10.95 7.50 -11.49
CA LYS A 50 9.67 8.19 -11.33
C LYS A 50 8.57 7.13 -11.35
N PRO A 51 7.64 7.14 -10.38
CA PRO A 51 6.54 6.18 -10.37
C PRO A 51 5.68 6.37 -11.62
N GLN A 52 5.27 5.28 -12.23
CA GLN A 52 4.32 5.34 -13.34
C GLN A 52 2.97 5.88 -12.84
N PRO A 53 2.35 6.84 -13.55
CA PRO A 53 1.02 7.31 -13.18
C PRO A 53 0.02 6.15 -13.22
N VAL A 54 -0.66 5.92 -12.09
CA VAL A 54 -1.62 4.82 -11.95
C VAL A 54 -2.74 4.92 -13.01
N ALA A 55 -3.13 6.13 -13.38
CA ALA A 55 -4.15 6.38 -14.41
C ALA A 55 -3.77 5.85 -15.81
N GLU A 56 -2.48 5.68 -16.11
CA GLU A 56 -2.03 5.15 -17.39
C GLU A 56 -2.02 3.62 -17.43
N LEU A 57 -2.13 2.95 -16.27
CA LEU A 57 -2.11 1.50 -16.19
C LEU A 57 -3.40 0.89 -16.73
N PHE A 58 -4.56 1.46 -16.43
CA PHE A 58 -5.86 0.92 -16.85
C PHE A 58 -6.80 2.05 -17.28
N GLU A 59 -7.52 1.84 -18.39
CA GLU A 59 -8.66 2.71 -18.75
C GLU A 59 -9.80 2.57 -17.74
N LYS A 60 -10.04 1.32 -17.30
CA LYS A 60 -10.99 0.99 -16.25
C LYS A 60 -10.38 -0.06 -15.33
N PHE A 61 -10.27 0.26 -14.05
CA PHE A 61 -9.73 -0.65 -13.05
C PHE A 61 -10.64 -1.86 -12.82
N PRO A 62 -10.08 -3.06 -12.61
CA PRO A 62 -10.87 -4.25 -12.34
C PRO A 62 -11.63 -4.12 -11.01
N ILE A 63 -12.84 -4.67 -11.00
CA ILE A 63 -13.70 -4.72 -9.81
C ILE A 63 -13.26 -5.91 -8.95
N VAL A 64 -13.10 -5.67 -7.65
CA VAL A 64 -12.62 -6.68 -6.70
C VAL A 64 -13.71 -7.73 -6.48
N GLN A 65 -13.33 -9.01 -6.51
CA GLN A 65 -14.27 -10.10 -6.26
C GLN A 65 -14.90 -9.96 -4.87
N GLY A 66 -16.23 -10.07 -4.81
CA GLY A 66 -17.01 -9.92 -3.58
C GLY A 66 -17.22 -8.47 -3.12
N LYS A 67 -16.77 -7.46 -3.89
CA LYS A 67 -17.01 -6.04 -3.62
C LYS A 67 -17.48 -5.32 -4.89
N SER A 68 -18.20 -4.22 -4.72
CA SER A 68 -18.68 -3.38 -5.83
C SER A 68 -17.73 -2.23 -6.18
N ARG A 69 -16.49 -2.26 -5.69
CA ARG A 69 -15.51 -1.18 -5.83
C ARG A 69 -14.31 -1.62 -6.68
N PRO A 70 -13.72 -0.72 -7.48
CA PRO A 70 -12.48 -1.00 -8.19
C PRO A 70 -11.31 -1.15 -7.21
N ILE A 71 -10.29 -1.88 -7.63
CA ILE A 71 -9.04 -2.03 -6.88
C ILE A 71 -8.30 -0.69 -6.75
N LYS A 72 -7.78 -0.35 -5.56
CA LYS A 72 -6.91 0.81 -5.34
C LYS A 72 -5.47 0.41 -5.59
N VAL A 73 -4.77 1.09 -6.50
CA VAL A 73 -3.34 0.85 -6.75
C VAL A 73 -2.52 2.00 -6.16
N LEU A 74 -1.47 1.66 -5.43
CA LEU A 74 -0.53 2.57 -4.79
C LEU A 74 0.88 2.37 -5.34
N ASN A 75 1.73 3.39 -5.23
CA ASN A 75 3.15 3.29 -5.56
C ASN A 75 3.99 3.21 -4.28
N ARG A 76 4.83 2.17 -4.19
CA ARG A 76 5.74 1.90 -3.08
C ARG A 76 7.18 1.96 -3.56
N LEU A 77 8.06 2.63 -2.82
CA LEU A 77 9.52 2.59 -3.04
C LEU A 77 10.18 1.74 -1.96
N THR A 78 11.02 0.77 -2.33
CA THR A 78 11.88 0.05 -1.40
C THR A 78 13.34 0.38 -1.66
N VAL A 79 14.02 0.97 -0.67
CA VAL A 79 15.44 1.29 -0.76
C VAL A 79 16.27 0.22 -0.05
N VAL A 80 17.18 -0.43 -0.78
CA VAL A 80 18.13 -1.40 -0.22
C VAL A 80 19.32 -0.64 0.38
N VAL A 81 19.41 -0.67 1.71
CA VAL A 81 20.40 0.09 2.48
C VAL A 81 21.52 -0.86 2.90
N THR A 82 22.69 -0.62 2.30
CA THR A 82 23.95 -1.30 2.63
C THR A 82 24.85 -0.42 3.48
N ASP A 83 24.76 0.91 3.30
CA ASP A 83 25.47 1.92 4.08
C ASP A 83 24.48 3.03 4.50
N ALA A 84 24.73 3.69 5.63
CA ALA A 84 23.87 4.75 6.16
C ALA A 84 23.74 5.94 5.20
N SER A 85 24.73 6.15 4.33
CA SER A 85 24.73 7.18 3.30
C SER A 85 23.72 6.93 2.18
N HIS A 86 23.21 5.70 2.02
CA HIS A 86 22.27 5.33 0.97
C HIS A 86 20.84 5.79 1.24
N PHE A 87 20.48 6.02 2.51
CA PHE A 87 19.17 6.53 2.89
C PHE A 87 19.29 8.02 3.23
N ARG A 88 19.31 8.87 2.20
CA ARG A 88 19.14 10.31 2.34
C ARG A 88 17.75 10.70 1.87
N LEU A 89 17.03 11.47 2.68
CA LEU A 89 15.73 12.03 2.32
C LEU A 89 15.87 12.82 1.01
N ALA A 90 15.40 12.23 -0.07
CA ALA A 90 15.33 12.86 -1.38
C ALA A 90 13.91 13.38 -1.61
N ASN A 91 13.77 14.52 -2.28
CA ASN A 91 12.45 15.04 -2.65
C ASN A 91 11.63 14.04 -3.47
N ALA A 92 12.30 13.15 -4.23
CA ALA A 92 11.65 12.09 -5.00
C ALA A 92 10.90 11.06 -4.14
N TYR A 93 11.18 10.93 -2.83
CA TYR A 93 10.41 10.03 -1.95
C TYR A 93 8.99 10.54 -1.67
N LYS A 94 8.71 11.82 -1.94
CA LYS A 94 7.38 12.40 -1.82
C LYS A 94 6.46 12.01 -2.98
N ASP A 95 7.03 11.53 -4.09
CA ASP A 95 6.27 11.07 -5.25
C ASP A 95 5.67 9.67 -5.03
N PHE A 96 6.11 8.95 -3.99
CA PHE A 96 5.64 7.62 -3.63
C PHE A 96 4.71 7.66 -2.41
N ASP A 97 3.63 6.88 -2.48
CA ASP A 97 2.65 6.76 -1.39
C ASP A 97 3.25 6.06 -0.17
N ILE A 98 4.05 5.02 -0.40
CA ILE A 98 4.66 4.19 0.66
C ILE A 98 6.18 4.14 0.48
N LEU A 99 6.92 4.41 1.55
CA LEU A 99 8.37 4.29 1.60
C LEU A 99 8.78 3.11 2.49
N ALA A 100 9.58 2.22 1.92
CA ALA A 100 10.08 1.04 2.58
C ALA A 100 11.62 1.00 2.55
N VAL A 101 12.21 0.40 3.57
CA VAL A 101 13.65 0.21 3.66
C VAL A 101 13.99 -1.26 3.82
N PHE A 102 15.03 -1.72 3.13
CA PHE A 102 15.57 -3.07 3.26
C PHE A 102 16.99 -2.99 3.84
N PRO A 103 17.15 -3.13 5.17
CA PRO A 103 18.46 -3.04 5.83
C PRO A 103 19.25 -4.35 5.70
N LYS A 104 20.50 -4.27 5.28
CA LYS A 104 21.41 -5.44 5.19
C LYS A 104 22.25 -5.70 6.45
N THR A 105 22.28 -4.79 7.43
CA THR A 105 23.09 -4.93 8.66
C THR A 105 22.30 -4.60 9.92
N GLU A 106 22.71 -5.15 11.08
CA GLU A 106 22.06 -4.87 12.37
C GLU A 106 22.07 -3.37 12.71
N LYS A 107 23.18 -2.68 12.42
CA LYS A 107 23.32 -1.24 12.66
C LYS A 107 22.28 -0.44 11.88
N LEU A 108 22.08 -0.80 10.61
CA LEU A 108 21.10 -0.15 9.74
C LEU A 108 19.68 -0.53 10.11
N PHE A 109 19.45 -1.77 10.55
CA PHE A 109 18.15 -2.18 11.08
C PHE A 109 17.76 -1.34 12.31
N HIS A 110 18.69 -1.18 13.26
CA HIS A 110 18.44 -0.35 14.44
C HIS A 110 18.24 1.13 14.09
N ALA A 111 19.06 1.68 13.17
CA ALA A 111 18.88 3.03 12.67
C ALA A 111 17.52 3.22 11.96
N ALA A 112 17.07 2.22 11.19
CA ALA A 112 15.77 2.25 10.54
C ALA A 112 14.62 2.31 11.55
N CYS A 113 14.70 1.57 12.66
CA CYS A 113 13.67 1.59 13.70
C CYS A 113 13.60 2.92 14.48
N MET A 114 14.74 3.63 14.63
CA MET A 114 14.84 4.77 15.56
C MET A 114 14.89 6.13 14.87
N THR A 115 15.46 6.20 13.67
CA THR A 115 15.84 7.47 13.04
C THR A 115 15.28 7.67 11.65
N TYR A 116 15.00 6.60 10.91
CA TYR A 116 14.49 6.72 9.54
C TYR A 116 12.99 6.96 9.56
N ASP A 117 12.57 7.99 8.82
CA ASP A 117 11.16 8.26 8.57
C ASP A 117 10.67 7.39 7.40
N VAL A 118 10.31 6.14 7.72
CA VAL A 118 9.88 5.11 6.76
C VAL A 118 8.57 4.47 7.20
N ASP A 119 7.79 4.00 6.24
CA ASP A 119 6.48 3.37 6.49
C ASP A 119 6.62 1.86 6.75
N ILE A 120 7.61 1.21 6.11
CA ILE A 120 7.84 -0.24 6.22
C ILE A 120 9.33 -0.54 6.38
N ILE A 121 9.67 -1.41 7.32
CA ILE A 121 10.99 -2.05 7.40
C ILE A 121 10.86 -3.47 6.86
N CYS A 122 11.57 -3.77 5.78
CA CYS A 122 11.49 -5.04 5.08
C CYS A 122 12.48 -6.04 5.65
N ILE A 123 12.01 -7.25 5.91
CA ILE A 123 12.85 -8.40 6.29
C ILE A 123 12.55 -9.51 5.29
N ALA A 124 13.53 -9.90 4.48
CA ALA A 124 13.36 -11.01 3.56
C ALA A 124 13.58 -12.33 4.29
N ALA A 125 12.63 -13.26 4.15
CA ALA A 125 12.75 -14.63 4.64
C ALA A 125 13.54 -15.55 3.70
N THR A 126 14.03 -15.03 2.56
CA THR A 126 14.72 -15.80 1.51
C THR A 126 16.20 -16.05 1.81
N GLU A 127 16.82 -15.21 2.63
CA GLU A 127 18.25 -15.26 2.95
C GLU A 127 18.46 -15.39 4.46
N LYS A 128 19.54 -16.09 4.86
CA LYS A 128 19.97 -16.07 6.26
C LYS A 128 20.37 -14.64 6.61
N GLN A 129 19.56 -13.99 7.44
CA GLN A 129 19.83 -12.63 7.86
C GLN A 129 21.14 -12.55 8.66
N PRO A 130 22.00 -11.55 8.41
CA PRO A 130 23.27 -11.42 9.10
C PRO A 130 23.11 -10.84 10.53
N PHE A 131 21.88 -10.60 10.97
CA PHE A 131 21.57 -10.02 12.28
C PHE A 131 20.41 -10.72 12.95
N HIS A 132 20.42 -10.68 14.29
CA HIS A 132 19.31 -11.17 15.09
C HIS A 132 18.34 -10.02 15.40
N CYS A 133 17.07 -10.23 15.08
CA CYS A 133 15.99 -9.34 15.46
C CYS A 133 15.84 -9.33 16.99
N LYS A 134 16.33 -8.27 17.66
CA LYS A 134 16.14 -8.08 19.10
C LYS A 134 14.65 -7.86 19.38
N ARG A 135 14.13 -8.42 20.48
CA ARG A 135 12.70 -8.31 20.82
C ARG A 135 12.22 -6.86 21.01
N SER A 136 13.03 -5.99 21.61
CA SER A 136 12.64 -4.61 21.91
C SER A 136 12.34 -3.79 20.64
N PRO A 137 13.17 -3.81 19.58
CA PRO A 137 12.84 -3.17 18.29
C PRO A 137 11.69 -3.81 17.49
N VAL A 138 11.30 -5.06 17.79
CA VAL A 138 10.35 -5.86 16.98
C VAL A 138 9.00 -6.04 17.69
N ASN A 139 8.74 -5.26 18.74
CA ASN A 139 7.47 -5.29 19.46
C ASN A 139 6.38 -4.46 18.72
N GLY A 140 6.08 -4.82 17.47
CA GLY A 140 5.23 -4.02 16.58
C GLY A 140 4.39 -4.83 15.59
N ASN A 141 3.63 -4.10 14.77
CA ASN A 141 2.72 -4.67 13.77
C ASN A 141 3.51 -5.32 12.61
N VAL A 142 3.30 -6.61 12.39
CA VAL A 142 3.86 -7.35 11.26
C VAL A 142 2.89 -7.29 10.08
N ILE A 143 3.42 -7.18 8.86
CA ILE A 143 2.66 -7.35 7.62
C ILE A 143 3.26 -8.49 6.79
N VAL A 144 2.41 -9.15 5.99
CA VAL A 144 2.84 -10.16 5.02
C VAL A 144 2.40 -9.70 3.64
N ALA A 145 3.31 -9.78 2.66
CA ALA A 145 3.07 -9.36 1.29
C ALA A 145 3.75 -10.33 0.32
N SER A 146 3.24 -10.44 -0.91
CA SER A 146 3.61 -11.53 -1.83
C SER A 146 5.00 -11.40 -2.44
N GLY A 147 5.44 -10.18 -2.79
CA GLY A 147 6.64 -9.99 -3.60
C GLY A 147 6.51 -10.57 -5.00
N ALA A 148 5.29 -10.73 -5.51
CA ALA A 148 5.03 -11.42 -6.76
C ALA A 148 5.54 -10.63 -7.97
N GLU A 149 6.19 -11.36 -8.89
CA GLU A 149 6.56 -10.91 -10.23
C GLU A 149 5.64 -11.51 -11.30
N ALA A 150 4.85 -12.52 -10.95
CA ALA A 150 3.93 -13.17 -11.87
C ALA A 150 2.54 -13.39 -11.25
N PRO A 151 1.48 -13.42 -12.07
CA PRO A 151 0.12 -13.68 -11.58
C PRO A 151 -0.01 -14.99 -10.78
N LEU A 152 0.70 -16.04 -11.21
CA LEU A 152 0.65 -17.37 -10.59
C LEU A 152 1.36 -17.47 -9.23
N GLU A 153 2.10 -16.44 -8.83
CA GLU A 153 2.76 -16.37 -7.52
C GLU A 153 1.84 -15.79 -6.44
N MET A 154 0.77 -15.11 -6.84
CA MET A 154 -0.23 -14.56 -5.93
C MET A 154 -1.04 -15.69 -5.26
N ARG A 155 -1.43 -15.50 -4.00
CA ARG A 155 -2.26 -16.41 -3.22
C ARG A 155 -3.45 -15.67 -2.63
N GLY A 156 -4.50 -16.37 -2.24
CA GLY A 156 -5.64 -15.73 -1.60
C GLY A 156 -5.26 -15.14 -0.22
N PRO A 157 -5.92 -14.06 0.24
CA PRO A 157 -5.57 -13.41 1.50
C PRO A 157 -5.75 -14.35 2.71
N TYR A 158 -6.69 -15.29 2.65
CA TYR A 158 -6.89 -16.29 3.69
C TYR A 158 -5.78 -17.35 3.72
N ASP A 159 -5.25 -17.73 2.56
CA ASP A 159 -4.11 -18.65 2.48
C ASP A 159 -2.85 -18.00 3.10
N ILE A 160 -2.65 -16.71 2.85
CA ILE A 160 -1.55 -15.95 3.45
C ILE A 160 -1.75 -15.80 4.96
N ALA A 161 -2.98 -15.56 5.43
CA ALA A 161 -3.27 -15.54 6.87
C ALA A 161 -2.97 -16.90 7.51
N ASN A 162 -3.32 -18.01 6.86
CA ASN A 162 -3.00 -19.34 7.35
C ASN A 162 -1.48 -19.60 7.38
N LEU A 163 -0.73 -19.07 6.41
CA LEU A 163 0.74 -19.11 6.45
C LEU A 163 1.30 -18.38 7.68
N GLY A 164 0.67 -17.29 8.13
CA GLY A 164 1.03 -16.60 9.36
C GLY A 164 0.99 -17.50 10.61
N LEU A 165 0.05 -18.45 10.67
CA LEU A 165 -0.04 -19.43 11.76
C LEU A 165 1.19 -20.34 11.81
N VAL A 166 1.73 -20.72 10.63
CA VAL A 166 2.95 -21.54 10.53
C VAL A 166 4.16 -20.77 11.08
N PHE A 167 4.18 -19.46 10.94
CA PHE A 167 5.20 -18.58 11.53
C PHE A 167 4.94 -18.22 13.00
N GLY A 168 3.96 -18.86 13.65
CA GLY A 168 3.66 -18.69 15.07
C GLY A 168 2.84 -17.46 15.41
N LEU A 169 2.22 -16.80 14.43
CA LEU A 169 1.24 -15.75 14.69
C LEU A 169 -0.07 -16.36 15.19
N SER A 170 -0.79 -15.62 16.05
CA SER A 170 -2.17 -15.98 16.38
C SER A 170 -3.09 -15.79 15.16
N GLU A 171 -4.26 -16.42 15.13
CA GLU A 171 -5.23 -16.25 14.03
C GLU A 171 -5.62 -14.77 13.84
N GLY A 172 -5.82 -14.05 14.94
CA GLY A 172 -6.11 -12.62 14.93
C GLY A 172 -4.98 -11.81 14.30
N ASP A 173 -3.75 -12.04 14.75
CA ASP A 173 -2.57 -11.31 14.27
C ASP A 173 -2.24 -11.65 12.82
N ALA A 174 -2.37 -12.93 12.43
CA ALA A 174 -2.11 -13.38 11.08
C ALA A 174 -3.11 -12.75 10.08
N LYS A 175 -4.39 -12.66 10.47
CA LYS A 175 -5.39 -11.94 9.68
C LYS A 175 -5.13 -10.44 9.68
N ALA A 176 -4.72 -9.86 10.80
CA ALA A 176 -4.39 -8.44 10.89
C ALA A 176 -3.19 -8.08 9.99
N ALA A 177 -2.22 -8.98 9.84
CA ALA A 177 -1.01 -8.80 9.04
C ALA A 177 -1.28 -8.60 7.53
N VAL A 178 -2.43 -9.06 7.02
CA VAL A 178 -2.87 -8.86 5.62
C VAL A 178 -4.03 -7.87 5.49
N SER A 179 -4.47 -7.28 6.59
CA SER A 179 -5.64 -6.38 6.62
C SER A 179 -5.38 -5.11 7.43
N THR A 180 -5.69 -5.11 8.73
CA THR A 180 -5.63 -3.93 9.59
C THR A 180 -4.24 -3.31 9.65
N ASN A 181 -3.19 -4.13 9.73
CA ASN A 181 -1.81 -3.64 9.80
C ASN A 181 -1.40 -2.98 8.48
N CYS A 182 -1.78 -3.56 7.33
CA CYS A 182 -1.57 -2.95 6.03
C CYS A 182 -2.29 -1.60 5.90
N ARG A 183 -3.50 -1.48 6.45
CA ARG A 183 -4.23 -0.21 6.48
C ARG A 183 -3.50 0.85 7.29
N SER A 184 -2.92 0.49 8.43
CA SER A 184 -2.11 1.40 9.24
C SER A 184 -0.89 1.92 8.47
N VAL A 185 -0.26 1.07 7.65
CA VAL A 185 0.87 1.48 6.79
C VAL A 185 0.43 2.49 5.73
N VAL A 186 -0.70 2.26 5.06
CA VAL A 186 -1.23 3.20 4.06
C VAL A 186 -1.53 4.56 4.72
N LEU A 187 -2.12 4.55 5.91
CA LEU A 187 -2.40 5.78 6.65
C LEU A 187 -1.11 6.50 7.08
N HIS A 188 -0.08 5.74 7.49
CA HIS A 188 1.22 6.30 7.84
C HIS A 188 1.86 7.01 6.63
N GLY A 189 1.83 6.37 5.46
CA GLY A 189 2.30 6.97 4.20
C GLY A 189 1.53 8.25 3.82
N GLU A 190 0.20 8.24 3.99
CA GLU A 190 -0.63 9.44 3.77
C GLU A 190 -0.24 10.59 4.73
N THR A 191 0.08 10.30 6.00
CA THR A 191 0.54 11.32 6.95
C THR A 191 1.97 11.81 6.71
N ARG A 192 2.83 10.97 6.13
CA ARG A 192 4.19 11.33 5.71
C ARG A 192 4.19 12.25 4.49
N ALA A 193 3.24 12.04 3.56
CA ALA A 193 3.08 12.89 2.39
C ALA A 193 2.61 14.31 2.75
N THR A 194 1.97 14.47 3.91
CA THR A 194 1.51 15.76 4.42
C THR A 194 2.37 16.30 5.57
N ALA A 195 1.98 17.42 6.18
CA ALA A 195 2.70 18.02 7.31
C ALA A 195 2.31 17.33 8.65
N LEU A 196 2.61 16.04 8.79
CA LEU A 196 2.47 15.22 10.01
C LEU A 196 1.22 15.56 10.85
N GLY A 197 0.07 14.96 10.47
CA GLY A 197 -1.20 15.13 11.19
C GLY A 197 -2.15 16.17 10.59
N ILE A 198 -1.75 16.88 9.54
CA ILE A 198 -2.62 17.79 8.78
C ILE A 198 -2.91 17.18 7.41
N ILE A 199 -4.17 16.90 7.08
CA ILE A 199 -4.60 16.44 5.76
C ILE A 199 -5.16 17.63 4.98
N HIS A 200 -4.40 18.14 4.01
CA HIS A 200 -4.88 19.17 3.10
C HIS A 200 -5.47 18.53 1.85
N THR A 201 -6.80 18.63 1.67
CA THR A 201 -7.47 18.18 0.45
C THR A 201 -7.97 19.38 -0.35
N MET A 202 -7.67 19.41 -1.64
CA MET A 202 -8.32 20.32 -2.57
C MET A 202 -9.42 19.54 -3.30
N LYS A 203 -10.68 19.92 -3.07
CA LYS A 203 -11.80 19.34 -3.82
C LYS A 203 -11.70 19.83 -5.25
N ARG A 204 -11.36 18.94 -6.20
CA ARG A 204 -11.50 19.26 -7.63
C ARG A 204 -12.99 19.44 -7.93
N PRO A 205 -13.39 20.55 -8.59
CA PRO A 205 -14.73 20.66 -9.15
C PRO A 205 -14.93 19.50 -10.12
N GLN A 206 -15.98 18.70 -9.90
CA GLN A 206 -16.41 17.73 -10.90
C GLN A 206 -16.95 18.51 -12.10
N PRO A 207 -16.60 18.15 -13.34
CA PRO A 207 -17.32 18.68 -14.50
C PRO A 207 -18.80 18.28 -14.36
N PRO A 208 -19.76 19.15 -14.77
CA PRO A 208 -21.18 18.87 -14.60
C PRO A 208 -21.53 17.61 -15.41
N SER A 209 -21.78 16.48 -14.74
CA SER A 209 -22.47 15.35 -15.34
C SER A 209 -23.97 15.66 -15.32
N GLU A 210 -24.62 15.63 -16.48
CA GLU A 210 -26.07 15.73 -16.64
C GLU A 210 -26.78 14.77 -15.67
N GLN A 211 -27.48 15.33 -14.68
CA GLN A 211 -28.35 14.57 -13.79
C GLN A 211 -29.69 14.33 -14.50
N PRO A 212 -30.29 13.13 -14.42
CA PRO A 212 -31.69 12.93 -14.77
C PRO A 212 -32.56 13.73 -13.81
N GLU A 213 -33.58 14.42 -14.34
CA GLU A 213 -34.55 15.22 -13.58
C GLU A 213 -35.18 14.40 -12.45
N GLU A 214 -34.95 14.81 -11.20
CA GLU A 214 -35.60 14.24 -10.02
C GLU A 214 -36.91 15.01 -9.77
N GLU A 215 -38.04 14.30 -9.85
CA GLU A 215 -39.39 14.83 -9.59
C GLU A 215 -39.48 15.50 -8.21
N THR A 216 -40.03 16.71 -8.18
CA THR A 216 -40.25 17.48 -6.95
C THR A 216 -41.36 16.87 -6.09
N PRO A 217 -41.18 16.72 -4.76
CA PRO A 217 -42.26 16.25 -3.89
C PRO A 217 -43.26 17.37 -3.58
N ALA A 218 -44.55 17.04 -3.72
CA ALA A 218 -45.68 17.94 -3.53
C ALA A 218 -45.73 18.61 -2.14
N ALA A 219 -45.81 19.94 -2.13
CA ALA A 219 -45.99 20.75 -0.93
C ALA A 219 -47.36 20.51 -0.27
N LYS A 220 -47.37 20.19 1.03
CA LYS A 220 -48.57 20.12 1.86
C LYS A 220 -49.18 21.52 2.02
N LYS A 221 -50.42 21.71 1.54
CA LYS A 221 -51.21 22.94 1.78
C LYS A 221 -51.53 23.08 3.27
N ALA A 222 -51.23 24.24 3.85
CA ALA A 222 -51.72 24.66 5.15
C ALA A 222 -53.22 25.01 5.07
N LYS A 223 -53.96 24.64 6.11
CA LYS A 223 -55.40 24.89 6.28
C LYS A 223 -55.60 26.36 6.66
N THR A 224 -56.40 27.09 5.89
CA THR A 224 -56.87 28.45 6.21
C THR A 224 -58.03 28.34 7.21
N GLU A 225 -57.94 29.01 8.36
CA GLU A 225 -59.09 29.27 9.23
C GLU A 225 -59.76 30.57 8.76
N THR A 226 -61.08 30.52 8.56
CA THR A 226 -61.98 31.67 8.37
C THR A 226 -63.06 31.58 9.44
N ASP A 227 -62.99 32.52 10.38
CA ASP A 227 -64.05 33.45 10.86
C ASP A 227 -63.83 33.82 12.33
#